data_AF-A0A5B0TUH9-F1
#
_entry.id   AF-A0A5B0TUH9-F1
#
_cell.length_a   1.000
_cell.length_b   1.000
_cell.length_c   1.000
_cell.angle_alpha   90.00
_cell.angle_beta   90.00
_cell.angle_gamma   90.00
#
_symmetry.space_group_name_H-M   'P 1'
#
loop_
_entity.id
_entity.type
_entity.pdbx_description
1 polymer ?
#
loop_
_entity_poly.entity_id
_entity_poly.type
_entity_poly.pdbx_seq_one_letter_code
_entity_poly.pdbx_strand_id
1 'polypeptide(L)'
;MFVHLSIVTKNIDDGEKVADLAGAEWQVKYTTAIDINIKENKIFFDELIFLRRQFRNFIAHGAFGKDGETFTFHSSTGAVPVLMPHQKGKNKFSLFGDISFNEDEVISLLERFIEHLWSSEIQPAMYYVMDSVLPTILTMANDGSYSRAMVSMEDMESFVKHLNYQFDQAANMDW
;
A
#
# COMPACT_ATOMS: atom_id res chain seq x y z
N MET A 1 1.99 -3.84 -4.95
CA MET A 1 0.59 -3.55 -5.34
C MET A 1 0.49 -2.44 -6.40
N PHE A 2 0.62 -1.14 -6.09
CA PHE A 2 0.34 -0.07 -7.07
C PHE A 2 1.07 -0.16 -8.41
N VAL A 3 2.35 -0.56 -8.42
CA VAL A 3 3.09 -0.79 -9.69
C VAL A 3 2.39 -1.82 -10.57
N HIS A 4 1.96 -2.95 -9.99
CA HIS A 4 1.25 -4.00 -10.70
C HIS A 4 -0.13 -3.54 -11.17
N LEU A 5 -0.87 -2.83 -10.30
CA LEU A 5 -2.15 -2.22 -10.69
C LEU A 5 -1.94 -1.29 -11.90
N SER A 6 -0.91 -0.43 -11.90
CA SER A 6 -0.64 0.46 -13.04
C SER A 6 -0.29 -0.28 -14.34
N ILE A 7 0.37 -1.43 -14.28
CA ILE A 7 0.62 -2.27 -15.46
C ILE A 7 -0.71 -2.77 -16.04
N VAL A 8 -1.62 -3.23 -15.18
CA VAL A 8 -2.92 -3.80 -15.59
C VAL A 8 -3.91 -2.70 -16.01
N THR A 9 -3.96 -1.57 -15.31
CA THR A 9 -5.00 -0.52 -15.51
C THR A 9 -4.60 0.59 -16.47
N LYS A 10 -3.31 0.93 -16.57
CA LYS A 10 -2.82 2.07 -17.37
C LYS A 10 -1.87 1.67 -18.49
N ASN A 11 -1.77 0.38 -18.80
CA ASN A 11 -0.88 -0.18 -19.82
C ASN A 11 0.56 0.35 -19.70
N ILE A 12 1.14 0.34 -18.49
CA ILE A 12 2.58 0.50 -18.37
C ILE A 12 3.22 -0.73 -18.99
N ASP A 13 3.83 -0.54 -20.15
CA ASP A 13 4.11 -1.58 -21.14
C ASP A 13 5.60 -1.81 -21.42
N ASP A 14 6.47 -0.99 -20.85
CA ASP A 14 7.92 -1.12 -20.98
C ASP A 14 8.64 -1.11 -19.62
N GLY A 15 9.83 -1.71 -19.59
CA GLY A 15 10.60 -1.91 -18.36
C GLY A 15 11.15 -0.62 -17.77
N GLU A 16 11.37 0.42 -18.57
CA GLU A 16 11.89 1.71 -18.12
C GLU A 16 10.83 2.44 -17.30
N LYS A 17 9.60 2.55 -17.82
CA LYS A 17 8.45 3.08 -17.09
C LYS A 17 8.17 2.31 -15.79
N VAL A 18 8.31 0.97 -15.82
CA VAL A 18 8.16 0.16 -14.60
C VAL A 18 9.25 0.48 -13.58
N ALA A 19 10.51 0.61 -14.02
CA ALA A 19 11.64 0.94 -13.14
C ALA A 19 11.47 2.34 -12.52
N ASP A 20 11.08 3.33 -13.33
CA ASP A 20 10.80 4.69 -12.88
C ASP A 20 9.67 4.71 -11.85
N LEU A 21 8.55 4.03 -12.13
CA LEU A 21 7.43 3.95 -11.19
C LEU A 21 7.81 3.17 -9.91
N ALA A 22 8.65 2.14 -10.03
CA ALA A 22 9.16 1.40 -8.87
C ALA A 22 10.07 2.28 -7.98
N GLY A 23 10.86 3.17 -8.57
CA GLY A 23 11.70 4.15 -7.85
C GLY A 23 10.93 5.36 -7.31
N ALA A 24 9.73 5.63 -7.82
CA ALA A 24 8.97 6.82 -7.47
C ALA A 24 8.44 6.84 -6.03
N GLU A 25 8.10 8.04 -5.56
CA GLU A 25 7.41 8.23 -4.28
C GLU A 25 6.02 7.60 -4.28
N TRP A 26 5.53 7.22 -3.11
CA TRP A 26 4.26 6.50 -2.97
C TRP A 26 3.06 7.26 -3.54
N GLN A 27 3.07 8.59 -3.44
CA GLN A 27 2.02 9.44 -4.00
C GLN A 27 1.93 9.27 -5.52
N VAL A 28 3.09 9.24 -6.19
CA VAL A 28 3.16 9.01 -7.64
C VAL A 28 2.55 7.64 -7.95
N LYS A 29 3.01 6.59 -7.27
CA LYS A 29 2.49 5.22 -7.45
C LYS A 29 0.97 5.13 -7.29
N TYR A 30 0.43 5.76 -6.25
CA TYR A 30 -1.02 5.81 -6.02
C TYR A 30 -1.73 6.49 -7.19
N THR A 31 -1.31 7.71 -7.54
CA THR A 31 -1.98 8.52 -8.59
C THR A 31 -1.84 7.92 -9.99
N THR A 32 -0.81 7.11 -10.22
CA THR A 32 -0.66 6.36 -11.47
C THR A 32 -1.62 5.17 -11.51
N ALA A 33 -1.80 4.45 -10.40
CA ALA A 33 -2.67 3.29 -10.35
C ALA A 33 -4.16 3.63 -10.26
N ILE A 34 -4.50 4.71 -9.54
CA ILE A 34 -5.86 5.07 -9.14
C ILE A 34 -6.14 6.51 -9.56
N ASP A 35 -7.26 6.73 -10.26
CA ASP A 35 -7.64 8.07 -10.74
C ASP A 35 -8.12 8.97 -9.60
N ILE A 36 -7.31 9.97 -9.23
CA ILE A 36 -7.65 10.94 -8.19
C ILE A 36 -8.64 12.03 -8.63
N ASN A 37 -9.04 12.06 -9.91
CA ASN A 37 -10.13 12.93 -10.34
C ASN A 37 -11.49 12.41 -9.83
N ILE A 38 -11.56 11.12 -9.47
CA ILE A 38 -12.70 10.56 -8.74
C ILE A 38 -12.61 11.02 -7.29
N LYS A 39 -13.66 11.70 -6.81
CA LYS A 39 -13.70 12.33 -5.49
C LYS A 39 -13.39 11.34 -4.36
N GLU A 40 -13.94 10.13 -4.43
CA GLU A 40 -13.75 9.09 -3.42
C GLU A 40 -12.31 8.60 -3.36
N ASN A 41 -11.69 8.35 -4.52
CA ASN A 41 -10.27 8.01 -4.62
C ASN A 41 -9.36 9.08 -4.00
N LYS A 42 -9.72 10.36 -4.17
CA LYS A 42 -8.99 11.47 -3.57
C LYS A 42 -9.11 11.52 -2.05
N ILE A 43 -10.28 11.21 -1.49
CA ILE A 43 -10.49 11.16 -0.03
C ILE A 43 -9.53 10.13 0.59
N PHE A 44 -9.50 8.91 0.06
CA PHE A 44 -8.56 7.88 0.53
C PHE A 44 -7.10 8.29 0.34
N PHE A 45 -6.76 8.93 -0.78
CA PHE A 45 -5.40 9.43 -1.01
C PHE A 45 -4.95 10.40 0.09
N ASP A 46 -5.79 11.40 0.41
CA ASP A 46 -5.47 12.41 1.41
C ASP A 46 -5.33 11.79 2.81
N GLU A 47 -6.24 10.89 3.19
CA GLU A 47 -6.23 10.20 4.49
C GLU A 47 -5.00 9.28 4.64
N LEU A 48 -4.68 8.49 3.61
CA LEU A 48 -3.53 7.58 3.62
C LEU A 48 -2.19 8.32 3.61
N ILE A 49 -2.09 9.47 2.92
CA ILE A 49 -0.89 10.33 3.01
C ILE A 49 -0.71 10.87 4.41
N PHE A 50 -1.78 11.34 5.03
CA PHE A 50 -1.73 11.84 6.39
C PHE A 50 -1.24 10.75 7.34
N LEU A 51 -1.83 9.56 7.26
CA LEU A 51 -1.44 8.39 8.02
C LEU A 51 0.05 8.04 7.83
N ARG A 52 0.52 7.98 6.59
CA ARG A 52 1.94 7.69 6.28
C ARG A 52 2.89 8.73 6.87
N ARG A 53 2.51 10.02 6.89
CA ARG A 53 3.29 11.08 7.54
C ARG A 53 3.36 10.86 9.06
N GLN A 54 2.26 10.48 9.70
CA GLN A 54 2.22 10.15 11.13
C GLN A 54 3.14 8.97 11.45
N PHE A 55 3.04 7.87 10.69
CA PHE A 55 3.90 6.70 10.87
C PHE A 55 5.39 7.02 10.67
N ARG A 56 5.74 7.74 9.61
CA ARG A 56 7.13 8.13 9.37
C ARG A 56 7.66 9.00 10.51
N ASN A 57 6.86 9.95 10.99
CA ASN A 57 7.25 10.80 12.11
C ASN A 57 7.43 9.97 13.39
N PHE A 58 6.53 9.03 13.67
CA PHE A 58 6.66 8.08 14.79
C PHE A 58 7.97 7.27 14.70
N ILE A 59 8.27 6.68 13.54
CA ILE A 59 9.50 5.88 13.34
C ILE A 59 10.76 6.77 13.40
N ALA A 60 10.76 7.91 12.72
CA ALA A 60 11.92 8.81 12.62
C ALA A 60 12.27 9.49 13.94
N HIS A 61 11.30 9.59 14.87
CA HIS A 61 11.52 10.16 16.20
C HIS A 61 11.87 9.11 17.27
N GLY A 62 12.16 7.87 16.85
CA GLY A 62 12.73 6.84 17.72
C GLY A 62 11.65 6.03 18.44
N ALA A 63 11.04 5.10 17.71
CA ALA A 63 10.41 3.93 18.32
C ALA A 63 11.51 3.02 18.91
N PHE A 64 12.16 3.44 20.01
CA PHE A 64 13.00 2.61 20.84
C PHE A 64 12.21 2.21 22.09
N GLY A 65 12.12 0.91 22.37
CA GLY A 65 11.35 0.38 23.50
C GLY A 65 9.87 0.17 23.19
N LYS A 66 9.23 -0.75 23.94
CA LYS A 66 7.84 -1.18 23.75
C LYS A 66 6.82 -0.03 23.83
N ASP A 67 7.24 1.12 24.37
CA ASP A 67 6.46 2.36 24.55
C ASP A 67 7.27 3.66 24.23
N GLY A 68 8.30 3.62 23.37
CA GLY A 68 9.02 4.84 22.93
C GLY A 68 10.10 5.42 23.88
N GLU A 69 10.57 4.63 24.83
CA GLU A 69 11.66 4.98 25.75
C GLU A 69 13.04 5.03 25.05
N THR A 70 13.58 6.24 24.84
CA THR A 70 14.87 6.41 24.13
C THR A 70 16.07 6.67 25.07
N PHE A 71 15.89 6.98 26.37
CA PHE A 71 17.02 7.15 27.29
C PHE A 71 16.72 6.69 28.73
N THR A 72 17.64 5.92 29.32
CA THR A 72 17.71 5.63 30.78
C THR A 72 18.68 6.58 31.46
N PHE A 73 18.23 7.32 32.47
CA PHE A 73 19.10 8.07 33.38
C PHE A 73 19.42 7.21 34.62
N HIS A 74 20.69 7.11 34.98
CA HIS A 74 21.10 6.48 36.24
C HIS A 74 20.96 7.48 37.40
N SER A 75 20.03 7.22 38.31
CA SER A 75 19.99 7.86 39.64
C SER A 75 20.60 6.92 40.69
N SER A 76 20.88 7.43 41.90
CA SER A 76 21.42 6.63 43.01
C SER A 76 20.49 5.50 43.49
N THR A 77 19.26 5.41 42.99
CA THR A 77 18.27 4.36 43.30
C THR A 77 17.93 3.46 42.10
N GLY A 78 18.56 3.64 40.93
CA GLY A 78 18.34 2.80 39.74
C GLY A 78 18.17 3.59 38.44
N ALA A 79 18.17 2.87 37.31
CA ALA A 79 17.91 3.43 35.98
C ALA A 79 16.41 3.66 35.78
N VAL A 80 16.02 4.89 35.47
CA VAL A 80 14.61 5.27 35.20
C VAL A 80 14.50 5.69 33.72
N PRO A 81 13.55 5.13 32.96
CA PRO A 81 13.33 5.53 31.57
C PRO A 81 12.68 6.91 31.48
N VAL A 82 13.09 7.70 30.49
CA VAL A 82 12.59 9.07 30.29
C VAL A 82 12.12 9.26 28.84
N LEU A 83 10.88 9.74 28.71
CA LEU A 83 10.25 10.14 27.45
C LEU A 83 10.53 11.63 27.16
N MET A 84 10.78 11.97 25.89
CA MET A 84 10.87 13.37 25.44
C MET A 84 9.58 13.78 24.72
N PRO A 85 8.69 14.59 25.34
CA PRO A 85 7.45 15.01 24.68
C PRO A 85 7.64 16.13 23.64
N HIS A 86 6.66 16.20 22.74
CA HIS A 86 6.68 16.82 21.41
C HIS A 86 6.54 18.37 21.33
N GLN A 87 6.74 19.20 22.37
CA GLN A 87 6.54 20.67 22.19
C GLN A 87 7.56 21.59 22.83
N LYS A 88 7.97 22.63 22.08
CA LYS A 88 8.73 23.81 22.55
C LYS A 88 7.87 24.63 23.52
N GLY A 89 7.83 24.22 24.79
CA GLY A 89 7.17 24.92 25.89
C GLY A 89 7.78 24.57 27.23
N LYS A 90 7.79 25.51 28.18
CA LYS A 90 8.63 25.55 29.39
C LYS A 90 8.40 24.49 30.49
N ASN A 91 7.66 23.40 30.25
CA ASN A 91 7.45 22.34 31.25
C ASN A 91 7.98 20.99 30.75
N LYS A 92 8.99 20.46 31.45
CA LYS A 92 10.00 19.57 30.84
C LYS A 92 9.84 18.07 31.01
N PHE A 93 8.81 17.51 31.66
CA PHE A 93 8.65 16.05 31.78
C PHE A 93 7.18 15.65 31.99
N SER A 94 6.69 14.59 31.31
CA SER A 94 5.44 13.89 31.66
C SER A 94 5.74 12.40 31.91
N LEU A 95 5.07 11.83 32.91
CA LEU A 95 5.24 10.44 33.35
C LEU A 95 4.29 9.46 32.65
N PHE A 96 3.42 9.97 31.78
CA PHE A 96 2.44 9.20 31.03
C PHE A 96 2.53 9.67 29.58
N GLY A 97 2.99 8.79 28.70
CA GLY A 97 3.21 9.07 27.28
C GLY A 97 2.30 8.22 26.44
N ASP A 98 1.09 8.71 26.17
CA ASP A 98 0.29 8.18 25.08
C ASP A 98 0.40 9.14 23.91
N ILE A 99 1.30 8.84 22.98
CA ILE A 99 1.02 9.18 21.59
C ILE A 99 -0.02 8.15 21.17
N SER A 100 -1.30 8.42 21.46
CA SER A 100 -2.39 7.50 21.15
C SER A 100 -2.60 7.48 19.63
N PHE A 101 -1.77 6.71 18.94
CA PHE A 101 -2.08 6.24 17.61
C PHE A 101 -3.35 5.38 17.75
N ASN A 102 -4.48 5.87 17.24
CA ASN A 102 -5.71 5.09 17.29
C ASN A 102 -5.61 3.97 16.24
N GLU A 103 -5.07 2.83 16.66
CA GLU A 103 -4.88 1.64 15.81
C GLU A 103 -6.19 1.23 15.15
N ASP A 104 -7.31 1.29 15.88
CA ASP A 104 -8.63 0.92 15.38
C ASP A 104 -9.09 1.83 14.24
N GLU A 105 -8.89 3.14 14.36
CA GLU A 105 -9.20 4.10 13.28
C GLU A 105 -8.37 3.83 12.03
N VAL A 106 -7.11 3.42 12.20
CA VAL A 106 -6.21 3.14 11.09
C VAL A 106 -6.56 1.83 10.40
N ILE A 107 -6.81 0.78 11.18
CA ILE A 107 -7.28 -0.49 10.64
C ILE A 107 -8.59 -0.26 9.88
N SER A 108 -9.55 0.46 10.48
CA SER A 108 -10.81 0.81 9.83
C SER A 108 -10.62 1.63 8.54
N LEU A 109 -9.67 2.56 8.50
CA LEU A 109 -9.33 3.28 7.27
C LEU A 109 -8.80 2.34 6.19
N LEU A 110 -7.89 1.43 6.54
CA LEU A 110 -7.31 0.47 5.59
C LEU A 110 -8.36 -0.53 5.08
N GLU A 111 -9.25 -1.01 5.94
CA GLU A 111 -10.36 -1.88 5.56
C GLU A 111 -11.31 -1.19 4.59
N ARG A 112 -11.77 0.03 4.91
CA ARG A 112 -12.62 0.83 4.01
C ARG A 112 -11.93 1.10 2.68
N PHE A 113 -10.63 1.36 2.70
CA PHE A 113 -9.87 1.56 1.47
C PHE A 113 -9.84 0.28 0.62
N ILE A 114 -9.56 -0.87 1.22
CA ILE A 114 -9.55 -2.16 0.51
C ILE A 114 -10.93 -2.45 -0.06
N GLU A 115 -12.00 -2.30 0.73
CA GLU A 115 -13.38 -2.48 0.29
C GLU A 115 -13.74 -1.56 -0.88
N HIS A 116 -13.28 -0.31 -0.84
CA HIS A 116 -13.43 0.64 -1.95
C HIS A 116 -12.73 0.16 -3.23
N LEU A 117 -11.50 -0.38 -3.13
CA LEU A 117 -10.80 -0.93 -4.30
C LEU A 117 -11.56 -2.12 -4.90
N TRP A 118 -12.21 -2.95 -4.07
CA TRP A 118 -12.99 -4.11 -4.51
C TRP A 118 -14.40 -3.78 -5.02
N SER A 119 -14.91 -2.57 -4.78
CA SER A 119 -16.23 -2.12 -5.22
C SER A 119 -16.19 -1.06 -6.33
N SER A 120 -14.99 -0.62 -6.74
CA SER A 120 -14.80 0.41 -7.77
C SER A 120 -14.39 -0.18 -9.13
N GLU A 121 -14.20 0.69 -10.12
CA GLU A 121 -13.82 0.35 -11.49
C GLU A 121 -12.51 -0.46 -11.61
N ILE A 122 -11.66 -0.43 -10.58
CA ILE A 122 -10.41 -1.17 -10.56
C ILE A 122 -10.57 -2.61 -10.03
N GLN A 123 -11.78 -3.02 -9.64
CA GLN A 123 -12.05 -4.36 -9.12
C GLN A 123 -11.46 -5.49 -9.99
N PRO A 124 -11.56 -5.48 -11.34
CA PRO A 124 -10.96 -6.55 -12.15
C PRO A 124 -9.42 -6.56 -12.02
N ALA A 125 -8.77 -5.40 -11.96
CA ALA A 125 -7.33 -5.33 -11.72
C ALA A 125 -6.94 -5.82 -10.32
N MET A 126 -7.76 -5.51 -9.32
CA MET A 126 -7.57 -6.02 -7.95
C MET A 126 -7.62 -7.54 -7.93
N TYR A 127 -8.63 -8.13 -8.57
CA TYR A 127 -8.73 -9.59 -8.71
C TYR A 127 -7.48 -10.20 -9.36
N TYR A 128 -7.02 -9.64 -10.48
CA TYR A 128 -5.82 -10.11 -11.14
C TYR A 128 -4.58 -10.00 -10.24
N VAL A 129 -4.34 -8.85 -9.63
CA VAL A 129 -3.10 -8.57 -8.87
C VAL A 129 -3.06 -9.26 -7.51
N MET A 130 -4.21 -9.44 -6.85
CA MET A 130 -4.27 -9.92 -5.47
C MET A 130 -4.70 -11.39 -5.35
N ASP A 131 -5.62 -11.85 -6.20
CA ASP A 131 -6.29 -13.15 -6.01
C ASP A 131 -5.90 -14.20 -7.05
N SER A 132 -5.49 -13.80 -8.25
CA SER A 132 -5.24 -14.75 -9.34
C SER A 132 -4.01 -15.64 -9.15
N VAL A 133 -3.08 -15.25 -8.26
CA VAL A 133 -1.76 -15.88 -8.07
C VAL A 133 -0.85 -15.84 -9.32
N LEU A 134 -1.31 -15.22 -10.41
CA LEU A 134 -0.54 -15.08 -11.64
C LEU A 134 0.53 -13.99 -11.51
N PRO A 135 1.71 -14.17 -12.14
CA PRO A 135 2.66 -13.08 -12.25
C PRO A 135 2.09 -11.98 -13.15
N THR A 136 2.39 -10.72 -12.85
CA THR A 136 2.09 -9.63 -13.78
C THR A 136 3.02 -9.70 -14.99
N ILE A 137 2.48 -10.10 -16.12
CA ILE A 137 3.20 -10.24 -17.39
C ILE A 137 3.19 -8.89 -18.12
N LEU A 138 4.34 -8.25 -18.24
CA LEU A 138 4.46 -6.90 -18.80
C LEU A 138 4.01 -6.81 -20.27
N THR A 139 4.31 -7.81 -21.09
CA THR A 139 3.98 -7.80 -22.52
C THR A 139 2.47 -7.78 -22.81
N MET A 140 1.65 -8.25 -21.85
CA MET A 140 0.19 -8.22 -21.94
C MET A 140 -0.43 -6.84 -21.77
N ALA A 141 0.35 -5.88 -21.22
CA ALA A 141 -0.03 -4.46 -21.24
C ALA A 141 0.10 -3.88 -22.66
N ASN A 142 1.14 -4.28 -23.40
CA ASN A 142 1.41 -3.80 -24.75
C ASN A 142 0.45 -4.40 -25.81
N ASP A 143 0.11 -5.69 -25.71
CA ASP A 143 -0.78 -6.36 -26.67
C ASP A 143 -2.28 -6.13 -26.41
N GLY A 144 -2.59 -5.31 -25.38
CA GLY A 144 -3.95 -4.94 -24.98
C GLY A 144 -4.73 -6.04 -24.28
N SER A 145 -4.11 -7.15 -23.87
CA SER A 145 -4.79 -8.24 -23.16
C SER A 145 -5.41 -7.77 -21.86
N TYR A 146 -4.67 -7.01 -21.05
CA TYR A 146 -5.25 -6.43 -19.82
C TYR A 146 -6.38 -5.46 -20.12
N SER A 147 -6.23 -4.58 -21.12
CA SER A 147 -7.28 -3.63 -21.48
C SER A 147 -8.59 -4.31 -21.90
N ARG A 148 -8.52 -5.47 -22.57
CA ARG A 148 -9.71 -6.27 -22.91
C ARG A 148 -10.30 -6.95 -21.68
N ALA A 149 -9.46 -7.52 -20.81
CA ALA A 149 -9.90 -8.19 -19.60
C ALA A 149 -10.50 -7.22 -18.55
N MET A 150 -10.06 -5.95 -18.54
CA MET A 150 -10.53 -4.91 -17.62
C MET A 150 -11.95 -4.41 -17.89
N VAL A 151 -12.62 -4.85 -18.97
CA VAL A 151 -13.98 -4.40 -19.33
C VAL A 151 -15.01 -4.77 -18.27
N SER A 152 -14.86 -5.94 -17.65
CA SER A 152 -15.74 -6.41 -16.59
C SER A 152 -15.04 -7.42 -15.68
N MET A 153 -15.64 -7.71 -14.53
CA MET A 153 -15.15 -8.78 -13.65
C MET A 153 -15.21 -10.15 -14.36
N GLU A 154 -16.27 -10.43 -15.11
CA GLU A 154 -16.43 -11.69 -15.86
C GLU A 154 -15.34 -11.87 -16.92
N ASP A 155 -15.00 -10.80 -17.65
CA ASP A 155 -13.92 -10.83 -18.64
C ASP A 155 -12.57 -11.10 -18.00
N MET A 156 -12.29 -10.50 -16.84
CA MET A 156 -11.07 -10.73 -16.10
C MET A 156 -10.99 -12.15 -15.52
N GLU A 157 -12.07 -12.69 -14.97
CA GLU A 157 -12.13 -14.07 -14.48
C GLU A 157 -11.88 -15.06 -15.62
N SER A 158 -12.51 -14.84 -16.77
CA SER A 158 -12.31 -15.64 -17.98
C SER A 158 -10.85 -15.59 -18.45
N PHE A 159 -10.25 -14.40 -18.45
CA PHE A 159 -8.84 -14.19 -18.78
C PHE A 159 -7.90 -14.92 -17.81
N VAL A 160 -8.09 -14.77 -16.49
CA VAL A 160 -7.30 -15.45 -15.46
C VAL A 160 -7.42 -16.97 -15.59
N LYS A 161 -8.63 -17.49 -15.81
CA LYS A 161 -8.86 -18.93 -16.02
C LYS A 161 -8.14 -19.45 -17.26
N HIS A 162 -8.18 -18.70 -18.36
CA HIS A 162 -7.46 -19.05 -19.57
C HIS A 162 -5.95 -19.09 -19.36
N LEU A 163 -5.38 -18.09 -18.69
CA LEU A 163 -3.95 -18.06 -18.39
C LEU A 163 -3.52 -19.19 -17.47
N ASN A 164 -4.25 -19.44 -16.38
CA ASN A 164 -3.95 -20.56 -15.49
C ASN A 164 -3.95 -21.89 -16.26
N TYR A 165 -4.94 -22.12 -17.12
CA TYR A 165 -4.97 -23.29 -17.99
C TYR A 165 -3.71 -23.40 -18.87
N GLN A 166 -3.24 -22.30 -19.47
CA GLN A 166 -2.02 -22.31 -20.27
C GLN A 166 -0.77 -22.64 -19.44
N PHE A 167 -0.67 -22.10 -18.22
CA PHE A 167 0.42 -22.42 -17.29
C PHE A 167 0.40 -23.90 -16.89
N ASP A 168 -0.78 -24.44 -16.57
CA ASP A 168 -0.96 -25.86 -16.23
C ASP A 168 -0.56 -26.78 -17.40
N GLN A 169 -0.97 -26.44 -18.63
CA GLN A 169 -0.56 -27.19 -19.82
C GLN A 169 0.94 -27.12 -20.07
N ALA A 170 1.58 -25.98 -19.83
CA ALA A 170 3.03 -25.83 -19.98
C ALA A 170 3.83 -26.56 -18.88
N ALA A 171 3.25 -26.70 -17.69
CA ALA A 171 3.82 -27.47 -16.58
C ALA A 171 3.61 -28.99 -16.77
N ASN A 172 2.56 -29.38 -17.51
CA ASN A 172 2.32 -30.77 -17.86
C ASN A 172 3.37 -31.26 -18.87
N MET A 173 4.37 -31.97 -18.36
CA MET A 173 5.47 -32.54 -19.14
C MET A 173 5.10 -33.84 -19.87
N ASP A 174 3.86 -34.33 -19.74
CA ASP A 174 3.34 -35.52 -20.42
C ASP A 174 2.88 -35.23 -21.87
N TRP A 175 3.73 -34.51 -22.63
CA TRP A 175 3.58 -34.38 -24.08
C TRP A 175 4.03 -35.64 -24.81
#